data_AF-A0A7C3FY36-F1
#
_entry.id   AF-A0A7C3FY36-F1
#
_cell.length_a   1.000
_cell.length_b   1.000
_cell.length_c   1.000
_cell.angle_alpha   90.00
_cell.angle_beta   90.00
_cell.angle_gamma   90.00
#
_symmetry.space_group_name_H-M   'P 1'
#
loop_
_entity.id
_entity.type
_entity.pdbx_description
1 polymer ?
#
loop_
_entity_poly.entity_id
_entity_poly.type
_entity_poly.pdbx_seq_one_letter_code
_entity_poly.pdbx_strand_id
1 'polypeptide(L)'
;AEDETALLLPIVYEFYALSLRRADVRQIVSEHLRVSVDFIKEIFKQGVEKGELPPMDTEKAAMTFMTLLEGTIGQDFYSSDAVDTGEQLQFGVNLLLKGLQYEERCGSRSSP
;
A
#
# COMPACT_ATOMS: atom_id res chain seq x y z
N ALA A 1 -22.06 1.10 -16.07
CA ALA A 1 -21.79 2.41 -15.45
C ALA A 1 -20.35 2.71 -15.83
N GLU A 2 -20.15 3.64 -16.76
CA GLU A 2 -18.79 4.05 -17.13
C GLU A 2 -18.11 4.68 -15.91
N ASP A 3 -16.85 4.33 -15.77
CA ASP A 3 -16.02 4.42 -14.58
C ASP A 3 -15.65 5.87 -14.25
N GLU A 4 -16.39 6.52 -13.34
CA GLU A 4 -16.09 7.88 -12.85
C GLU A 4 -14.64 7.99 -12.34
N THR A 5 -14.07 6.89 -11.84
CA THR A 5 -12.69 6.79 -11.37
C THR A 5 -11.68 7.00 -12.51
N ALA A 6 -11.94 6.47 -13.70
CA ALA A 6 -11.08 6.63 -14.86
C ALA A 6 -10.95 8.09 -15.31
N LEU A 7 -11.97 8.93 -15.07
CA LEU A 7 -11.92 10.37 -15.38
C LEU A 7 -11.07 11.16 -14.38
N LEU A 8 -10.91 10.66 -13.15
CA LEU A 8 -10.18 11.35 -12.08
C LEU A 8 -8.70 10.97 -12.03
N LEU A 9 -8.32 9.77 -12.51
CA LEU A 9 -6.94 9.31 -12.52
C LEU A 9 -5.96 10.28 -13.22
N PRO A 10 -6.27 10.85 -14.41
CA PRO A 10 -5.39 11.84 -15.03
C PRO A 10 -5.12 13.06 -14.15
N ILE A 11 -6.15 13.56 -13.45
CA ILE A 11 -6.03 14.70 -12.55
C ILE A 11 -5.10 14.36 -11.38
N VAL A 12 -5.27 13.18 -10.78
CA VAL A 12 -4.39 12.69 -9.71
C VAL A 12 -2.93 12.62 -10.18
N TYR A 13 -2.69 12.17 -11.41
CA TYR A 13 -1.33 12.10 -11.98
C TYR A 13 -0.71 13.47 -12.25
N GLU A 14 -1.52 14.46 -12.66
CA GLU A 14 -1.04 15.84 -12.77
C GLU A 14 -0.54 16.37 -11.43
N PHE A 15 -1.25 16.10 -10.34
CA PHE A 15 -0.80 16.48 -8.99
C PHE A 15 0.48 15.75 -8.58
N TYR A 16 0.61 14.44 -8.89
CA TYR A 16 1.86 13.71 -8.66
C TYR A 16 3.02 14.31 -9.44
N ALA A 17 2.85 14.59 -10.74
CA ALA A 17 3.88 15.21 -11.57
C ALA A 17 4.26 16.63 -11.06
N LEU A 18 3.26 17.43 -10.67
CA LEU A 18 3.48 18.77 -10.12
C LEU A 18 4.23 18.72 -8.78
N SER A 19 3.94 17.74 -7.92
CA SER A 19 4.60 17.57 -6.61
C SER A 19 6.12 17.42 -6.72
N LEU A 20 6.62 16.90 -7.85
CA LEU A 20 8.05 16.77 -8.10
C LEU A 20 8.74 18.14 -8.26
N ARG A 21 7.99 19.17 -8.71
CA ARG A 21 8.53 20.49 -9.06
C ARG A 21 8.05 21.62 -8.15
N ARG A 22 6.94 21.42 -7.44
CA ARG A 22 6.28 22.43 -6.61
C ARG A 22 6.18 21.98 -5.16
N ALA A 23 6.83 22.70 -4.25
CA ALA A 23 6.90 22.35 -2.83
C ALA A 23 5.53 22.42 -2.13
N ASP A 24 4.71 23.39 -2.51
CA ASP A 24 3.34 23.54 -2.00
C ASP A 24 2.44 22.35 -2.40
N VAL A 25 2.51 21.94 -3.68
CA VAL A 25 1.80 20.74 -4.15
C VAL A 25 2.33 19.48 -3.48
N ARG A 26 3.67 19.37 -3.31
CA ARG A 26 4.30 18.25 -2.60
C ARG A 26 3.81 18.10 -1.18
N GLN A 27 3.61 19.21 -0.47
CA GLN A 27 3.10 19.18 0.90
C GLN A 27 1.70 18.57 0.94
N ILE A 28 0.80 19.00 0.03
CA ILE A 28 -0.57 18.48 -0.06
C ILE A 28 -0.57 16.98 -0.39
N VAL A 29 0.19 16.56 -1.40
CA VAL A 29 0.30 15.13 -1.78
C VAL A 29 0.89 14.30 -0.65
N SER A 30 1.92 14.81 0.04
CA SER A 30 2.54 14.11 1.18
C SER A 30 1.58 13.97 2.35
N GLU A 31 0.76 14.98 2.62
CA GLU A 31 -0.27 14.91 3.65
C GLU A 31 -1.36 13.89 3.30
N HIS A 32 -1.81 13.87 2.04
CA HIS A 32 -2.75 12.86 1.55
C HIS A 32 -2.21 11.43 1.73
N LEU A 33 -0.97 11.18 1.28
CA LEU A 33 -0.32 9.88 1.43
C LEU A 33 -0.15 9.48 2.91
N ARG A 34 0.20 10.45 3.78
CA ARG A 34 0.31 10.20 5.22
C ARG A 34 -1.02 9.76 5.82
N VAL A 35 -2.13 10.42 5.48
CA VAL A 35 -3.46 10.03 5.95
C VAL A 35 -3.81 8.59 5.51
N SER A 36 -3.48 8.22 4.28
CA SER A 36 -3.68 6.85 3.78
C SER A 36 -2.85 5.83 4.56
N VAL A 37 -1.57 6.13 4.82
CA VAL A 37 -0.69 5.27 5.62
C VAL A 37 -1.21 5.12 7.05
N ASP A 38 -1.63 6.22 7.69
CA ASP A 38 -2.14 6.20 9.06
C ASP A 38 -3.40 5.34 9.17
N PHE A 39 -4.28 5.41 8.16
CA PHE A 39 -5.46 4.56 8.08
C PHE A 39 -5.09 3.06 7.98
N ILE A 40 -4.17 2.69 7.09
CA ILE A 40 -3.70 1.31 6.92
C ILE A 40 -3.00 0.80 8.19
N LYS A 41 -2.18 1.65 8.83
CA LYS A 41 -1.52 1.36 10.10
C LYS A 41 -2.52 0.99 11.19
N GLU A 42 -3.64 1.71 11.29
CA GLU A 42 -4.67 1.40 12.26
C GLU A 42 -5.39 0.07 11.95
N ILE A 43 -5.58 -0.27 10.67
CA ILE A 43 -6.09 -1.60 10.27
C ILE A 43 -5.14 -2.71 10.76
N PHE A 44 -3.83 -2.59 10.50
CA PHE A 44 -2.86 -3.58 10.95
C PHE A 44 -2.78 -3.65 12.48
N LYS A 45 -2.84 -2.52 13.17
CA LYS A 45 -2.88 -2.47 14.63
C LYS A 45 -4.09 -3.22 15.19
N GLN A 46 -5.29 -3.00 14.65
CA GLN A 46 -6.48 -3.74 15.07
C GLN A 46 -6.35 -5.25 14.81
N GLY A 47 -5.76 -5.64 13.68
CA GLY A 47 -5.51 -7.06 13.37
C GLY A 47 -4.57 -7.72 14.39
N VAL A 48 -3.51 -7.03 14.81
CA VAL A 48 -2.59 -7.51 15.86
C VAL A 48 -3.32 -7.62 17.21
N GLU A 49 -4.07 -6.59 17.60
CA GLU A 49 -4.81 -6.57 18.87
C GLU A 49 -5.86 -7.69 18.98
N LYS A 50 -6.49 -8.05 17.86
CA LYS A 50 -7.46 -9.15 17.78
C LYS A 50 -6.82 -10.53 17.63
N GLY A 51 -5.51 -10.61 17.42
CA GLY A 51 -4.81 -11.86 17.10
C GLY A 51 -5.12 -12.41 15.69
N GLU A 52 -5.65 -11.57 14.80
CA GLU A 52 -5.85 -11.90 13.38
C GLU A 52 -4.55 -11.78 12.57
N LEU A 53 -3.62 -10.95 13.07
CA LEU A 53 -2.28 -10.77 12.54
C LEU A 53 -1.23 -10.99 13.63
N PRO A 54 -0.03 -11.47 13.28
CA PRO A 54 1.05 -11.64 14.25
C PRO A 54 1.60 -10.30 14.75
N PRO A 55 2.23 -10.27 15.95
CA PRO A 55 2.92 -9.09 16.44
C PRO A 55 3.98 -8.61 15.43
N MET A 56 3.82 -7.37 14.95
CA MET A 56 4.69 -6.78 13.93
C MET A 56 4.82 -5.26 14.15
N ASP A 57 5.78 -4.65 13.46
CA ASP A 57 5.88 -3.19 13.33
C ASP A 57 4.81 -2.68 12.35
N THR A 58 3.67 -2.23 12.88
CA THR A 58 2.50 -1.83 12.08
C THR A 58 2.74 -0.62 11.20
N GLU A 59 3.68 0.25 11.58
CA GLU A 59 4.07 1.41 10.78
C GLU A 59 4.89 0.99 9.57
N LYS A 60 5.91 0.16 9.77
CA LYS A 60 6.67 -0.40 8.64
C LYS A 60 5.80 -1.26 7.72
N ALA A 61 4.88 -2.05 8.28
CA ALA A 61 3.95 -2.85 7.50
C ALA A 61 3.04 -1.96 6.63
N ALA A 62 2.46 -0.91 7.21
CA ALA A 62 1.59 0.04 6.48
C ALA A 62 2.35 0.77 5.38
N MET A 63 3.56 1.27 5.67
CA MET A 63 4.42 1.90 4.67
C MET A 63 4.78 0.94 3.53
N THR A 64 5.09 -0.31 3.85
CA THR A 64 5.42 -1.34 2.84
C THR A 64 4.20 -1.63 1.96
N PHE A 65 3.03 -1.80 2.57
CA PHE A 65 1.79 -2.02 1.84
C PHE A 65 1.47 -0.85 0.90
N MET A 66 1.55 0.39 1.40
CA MET A 66 1.30 1.58 0.59
C MET A 66 2.30 1.72 -0.57
N THR A 67 3.58 1.39 -0.32
CA THR A 67 4.62 1.41 -1.37
C THR A 67 4.34 0.37 -2.46
N LEU A 68 3.88 -0.83 -2.08
CA LEU A 68 3.49 -1.87 -3.05
C LEU A 68 2.27 -1.42 -3.86
N LEU A 69 1.28 -0.82 -3.21
CA LEU A 69 0.06 -0.31 -3.85
C LEU A 69 0.41 0.78 -4.87
N GLU A 70 1.07 1.86 -4.44
CA GLU A 70 1.45 2.99 -5.29
C GLU A 70 2.42 2.59 -6.39
N GLY A 71 3.37 1.69 -6.11
CA GLY A 71 4.29 1.17 -7.13
C GLY A 71 3.57 0.36 -8.21
N THR A 72 2.59 -0.46 -7.82
CA THR A 72 1.81 -1.28 -8.76
C THR A 72 0.89 -0.41 -9.61
N ILE A 73 0.17 0.53 -8.97
CA ILE A 73 -0.64 1.53 -9.67
C ILE A 73 0.24 2.36 -10.62
N GLY A 74 1.42 2.79 -10.15
CA GLY A 74 2.40 3.50 -10.96
C GLY A 74 2.88 2.72 -12.19
N GLN A 75 2.97 1.40 -12.08
CA GLN A 75 3.38 0.55 -13.20
C GLN A 75 2.31 0.47 -14.30
N ASP A 76 1.03 0.46 -13.92
CA ASP A 76 -0.11 0.54 -14.84
C ASP A 76 -0.02 1.77 -15.75
N PHE A 77 0.47 2.90 -15.22
CA PHE A 77 0.60 4.16 -15.97
C PHE A 77 1.47 4.02 -17.22
N TYR A 78 2.51 3.19 -17.13
CA TYR A 78 3.50 3.05 -18.18
C TYR A 78 3.23 1.86 -19.08
N SER A 79 2.51 0.84 -18.58
CA SER A 79 2.35 -0.43 -19.30
C SER A 79 1.12 -1.21 -18.82
N SER A 80 -0.07 -0.65 -19.07
CA SER A 80 -1.37 -1.32 -18.84
C SER A 80 -1.49 -2.66 -19.57
N ASP A 81 -0.73 -2.86 -20.65
CA ASP A 81 -0.78 -4.07 -21.47
C ASP A 81 0.16 -5.18 -20.97
N ALA A 82 1.08 -4.87 -20.03
CA ALA A 82 2.08 -5.82 -19.53
C ALA A 82 1.70 -6.44 -18.18
N VAL A 83 0.85 -5.76 -17.40
CA VAL A 83 0.47 -6.19 -16.04
C VAL A 83 -1.00 -5.87 -15.81
N ASP A 84 -1.79 -6.88 -15.48
CA ASP A 84 -3.11 -6.67 -14.90
C ASP A 84 -2.93 -6.14 -13.46
N THR A 85 -3.25 -4.87 -13.27
CA THR A 85 -3.09 -4.19 -11.98
C THR A 85 -3.90 -4.84 -10.86
N GLY A 86 -5.09 -5.36 -11.16
CA GLY A 86 -5.92 -6.07 -10.18
C GLY A 86 -5.28 -7.38 -9.73
N GLU A 87 -4.81 -8.19 -10.68
CA GLU A 87 -4.11 -9.45 -10.38
C GLU A 87 -2.80 -9.20 -9.62
N GLN A 88 -2.04 -8.19 -10.01
CA GLN A 88 -0.75 -7.88 -9.40
C GLN A 88 -0.90 -7.38 -7.96
N LEU A 89 -1.90 -6.53 -7.69
CA LEU A 89 -2.23 -6.11 -6.33
C LEU A 89 -2.65 -7.31 -5.47
N GLN A 90 -3.52 -8.17 -5.99
CA GLN A 90 -3.96 -9.36 -5.27
C GLN A 90 -2.77 -10.29 -4.95
N PHE A 91 -1.86 -10.48 -5.90
CA PHE A 91 -0.63 -11.24 -5.67
C PHE A 91 0.24 -10.60 -4.58
N GLY A 92 0.48 -9.28 -4.65
CA GLY A 92 1.28 -8.54 -3.68
C GLY A 92 0.74 -8.62 -2.25
N VAL A 93 -0.58 -8.47 -2.08
CA VAL A 93 -1.24 -8.62 -0.77
C VAL A 93 -1.11 -10.04 -0.25
N ASN A 94 -1.36 -11.04 -1.09
CA ASN A 94 -1.20 -12.44 -0.70
C ASN A 94 0.24 -12.77 -0.29
N LEU A 95 1.24 -12.21 -0.99
CA LEU A 95 2.64 -12.37 -0.66
C LEU A 95 2.96 -11.75 0.71
N LEU A 96 2.47 -10.54 0.96
CA LEU A 96 2.63 -9.85 2.25
C LEU A 96 2.01 -10.67 3.40
N LEU A 97 0.75 -11.10 3.25
CA LEU A 97 0.05 -11.89 4.27
C LEU A 97 0.75 -13.23 4.55
N LYS A 98 1.23 -13.91 3.52
CA LYS A 98 2.02 -15.14 3.68
C LYS A 98 3.33 -14.89 4.42
N GLY A 99 4.00 -13.78 4.14
CA GLY A 99 5.22 -13.37 4.84
C GLY A 99 4.96 -13.14 6.34
N LEU A 100 3.89 -12.41 6.66
CA LEU A 100 3.48 -12.15 8.04
C LEU A 100 3.19 -13.47 8.79
N GLN A 101 2.39 -14.36 8.20
CA GLN A 101 2.08 -15.67 8.80
C GLN A 101 3.30 -16.60 8.97
N TYR A 102 4.36 -16.41 8.18
CA TYR A 102 5.56 -17.23 8.27
C TYR A 102 6.40 -16.90 9.52
N GLU A 103 6.43 -15.65 9.97
CA GLU A 103 7.17 -15.24 11.16
C GLU A 103 6.63 -15.91 12.45
N GLU A 104 5.33 -16.17 12.56
CA GLU A 104 4.75 -16.93 13.69
C GLU A 104 5.39 -18.31 13.85
N ARG A 105 5.70 -18.96 12.72
CA ARG A 105 6.14 -20.35 12.69
C ARG A 105 7.62 -20.53 13.03
N CYS A 106 8.42 -19.48 12.85
CA CYS A 106 9.82 -19.44 13.27
C CYS A 106 9.98 -18.87 14.70
N GLY A 107 9.20 -17.86 15.10
CA GLY A 107 9.22 -17.32 16.46
C GLY A 107 8.73 -18.30 17.53
N SER A 108 7.84 -19.24 17.16
CA SER A 108 7.39 -20.34 18.04
C SER A 108 8.39 -21.50 18.16
N ARG A 109 9.47 -21.53 17.36
CA ARG A 109 10.54 -22.56 17.45
C ARG A 109 11.78 -22.11 18.23
N SER A 110 11.83 -20.85 18.69
CA SER A 110 13.01 -20.28 19.37
C SER A 110 12.90 -20.22 20.90
N SER A 111 11.85 -20.76 21.51
CA SER A 111 11.80 -20.96 22.97
C SER A 111 12.22 -22.40 23.32
N PRO A 112 13.33 -22.61 24.06
CA PRO A 112 13.69 -23.91 24.62
C PRO A 112 12.71 -24.38 25.70
#